data_AF-A0A7C1T024-F1
#
_entry.id   AF-A0A7C1T024-F1
#
_cell.length_a   1.000
_cell.length_b   1.000
_cell.length_c   1.000
_cell.angle_alpha   90.00
_cell.angle_beta   90.00
_cell.angle_gamma   90.00
#
_symmetry.space_group_name_H-M   'P 1'
#
loop_
_entity.id
_entity.type
_entity.pdbx_description
1 polymer ?
#
loop_
_entity_poly.entity_id
_entity_poly.type
_entity_poly.pdbx_seq_one_letter_code
_entity_poly.pdbx_strand_id
1 'polypeptide(L)'
;MTEKLELQPDEPLSVKVERHRAVYLAAVNGEGGADMDQEAKARMEIIRHAPSDPGERDQKLLYVAGYLIASKGSLKRKRCAKYTPLAAS
;
A
#
# COMPACT_ATOMS: atom_id res chain seq x y z
N MET A 1 16.70 -18.72 13.91
CA MET A 1 16.65 -17.46 14.67
C MET A 1 15.75 -16.53 13.88
N THR A 2 14.58 -16.21 14.40
CA THR A 2 13.63 -15.31 13.73
C THR A 2 13.85 -13.93 14.33
N GLU A 3 14.68 -13.11 13.68
CA GLU A 3 14.87 -11.73 14.11
C GLU A 3 13.53 -11.01 14.00
N LYS A 4 13.04 -10.55 15.16
CA LYS A 4 11.88 -9.69 15.26
C LYS A 4 12.32 -8.36 14.65
N LEU A 5 11.93 -8.10 13.41
CA LEU A 5 12.15 -6.83 12.72
C LEU A 5 11.44 -5.72 13.51
N GLU A 6 12.14 -5.17 14.50
CA GLU A 6 11.66 -4.02 15.27
C GLU A 6 11.63 -2.81 14.35
N LEU A 7 10.46 -2.19 14.32
CA LEU A 7 10.00 -1.30 13.29
C LEU A 7 10.51 0.11 13.62
N GLN A 8 11.53 0.61 12.91
CA GLN A 8 12.11 1.91 13.19
C GLN A 8 11.29 3.04 12.54
N PRO A 9 10.94 4.10 13.30
CA PRO A 9 10.06 5.18 12.81
C PRO A 9 10.65 5.98 11.64
N ASP A 10 11.98 6.15 11.64
CA ASP A 10 12.71 6.99 10.68
C ASP A 10 13.17 6.23 9.42
N GLU A 11 12.66 5.02 9.18
CA GLU A 11 13.00 4.24 8.00
C GLU A 11 12.56 4.96 6.70
N PRO A 12 13.44 5.03 5.67
CA PRO A 12 13.12 5.57 4.36
C PRO A 12 11.91 4.89 3.73
N LEU A 13 11.21 5.61 2.86
CA LEU A 13 10.05 5.06 2.15
C LEU A 13 10.37 3.78 1.37
N SER A 14 11.54 3.75 0.72
CA SER A 14 12.01 2.62 -0.09
C SER A 14 12.10 1.32 0.70
N VAL A 15 12.60 1.38 1.94
CA VAL A 15 12.72 0.22 2.83
C VAL A 15 11.33 -0.31 3.22
N LYS A 16 10.38 0.59 3.50
CA LYS A 16 9.00 0.24 3.82
C LYS A 16 8.31 -0.44 2.64
N VAL A 17 8.54 0.06 1.42
CA VAL A 17 8.03 -0.53 0.17
C VAL A 17 8.60 -1.93 -0.08
N GLU A 18 9.91 -2.14 0.10
CA GLU A 18 10.52 -3.47 -0.06
C GLU A 18 9.99 -4.47 0.98
N ARG A 19 9.80 -4.04 2.24
CA ARG A 19 9.20 -4.88 3.28
C ARG A 19 7.78 -5.29 2.91
N HIS A 20 6.94 -4.36 2.45
CA HIS A 20 5.60 -4.68 1.95
C HIS A 20 5.65 -5.67 0.78
N ARG A 21 6.55 -5.46 -0.18
CA ARG A 21 6.74 -6.36 -1.33
C ARG A 21 7.11 -7.78 -0.88
N ALA A 22 8.03 -7.93 0.06
CA ALA A 22 8.43 -9.22 0.59
C ALA A 22 7.27 -9.96 1.27
N VAL A 23 6.49 -9.26 2.11
CA VAL A 23 5.33 -9.83 2.80
C VAL A 23 4.22 -10.19 1.80
N TYR A 24 3.94 -9.34 0.81
CA TYR A 24 2.95 -9.61 -0.23
C TYR A 24 3.31 -10.84 -1.07
N LEU A 25 4.58 -10.96 -1.49
CA LEU A 25 5.03 -12.12 -2.27
C LEU A 25 4.95 -13.42 -1.46
N ALA A 26 5.33 -13.39 -0.18
CA ALA A 26 5.17 -14.54 0.72
C ALA A 26 3.69 -14.95 0.85
N ALA A 27 2.79 -13.98 1.04
CA ALA A 27 1.35 -14.21 1.15
C ALA A 27 0.74 -14.81 -0.13
N VAL A 28 1.14 -14.31 -1.31
CA VAL A 28 0.61 -14.77 -2.61
C VAL A 28 1.15 -16.16 -2.99
N ASN A 29 2.43 -16.43 -2.71
CA ASN A 29 3.04 -17.72 -3.06
C ASN A 29 2.66 -18.86 -2.10
N GLY A 30 1.89 -18.57 -1.04
CA GLY A 30 1.55 -19.56 -0.01
C GLY A 30 2.75 -20.03 0.82
N GLU A 31 3.91 -19.40 0.64
CA GLU A 31 5.12 -19.67 1.39
C GLU A 31 5.07 -18.90 2.71
N GLY A 32 4.92 -19.62 3.82
CA GLY A 32 5.30 -19.10 5.13
C GLY A 32 4.23 -18.34 5.91
N GLY A 33 2.96 -18.76 5.86
CA GLY A 33 1.94 -18.32 6.83
C GLY A 33 1.81 -16.80 6.96
N ALA A 34 2.15 -16.06 5.90
CA ALA A 34 2.19 -14.61 5.91
C ALA A 34 0.77 -14.09 6.10
N ASP A 35 0.58 -13.50 7.28
CA ASP A 35 -0.70 -12.99 7.73
C ASP A 35 -1.09 -11.78 6.88
N MET A 36 -2.29 -11.81 6.29
CA MET A 36 -2.83 -10.67 5.54
C MET A 36 -2.91 -9.40 6.42
N ASP A 37 -2.94 -9.56 7.75
CA ASP A 37 -2.86 -8.44 8.68
C ASP A 37 -1.45 -7.82 8.72
N GLN A 38 -0.39 -8.60 8.53
CA GLN A 38 0.98 -8.07 8.39
C GLN A 38 1.17 -7.32 7.09
N GLU A 39 0.61 -7.81 5.98
CA GLU A 39 0.59 -7.08 4.70
C GLU A 39 -0.16 -5.76 4.86
N ALA A 40 -1.33 -5.78 5.49
CA ALA A 40 -2.14 -4.59 5.71
C ALA A 40 -1.40 -3.56 6.60
N LYS A 41 -0.69 -4.02 7.64
CA LYS A 41 0.11 -3.16 8.49
C LYS A 41 1.26 -2.50 7.72
N ALA A 42 2.05 -3.29 6.98
CA ALA A 42 3.15 -2.78 6.16
C ALA A 42 2.66 -1.76 5.11
N ARG A 43 1.51 -2.03 4.49
CA ARG A 43 0.88 -1.09 3.56
C ARG A 43 0.48 0.22 4.24
N MET A 44 -0.11 0.15 5.44
CA MET A 44 -0.52 1.35 6.18
C MET A 44 0.66 2.23 6.58
N GLU A 45 1.82 1.64 6.87
CA GLU A 45 3.06 2.38 7.17
C GLU A 45 3.53 3.19 5.97
N ILE A 46 3.45 2.64 4.76
CA ILE A 46 3.74 3.36 3.51
C ILE A 46 2.75 4.51 3.28
N ILE A 47 1.45 4.28 3.50
CA ILE A 47 0.41 5.31 3.32
C ILE A 47 0.62 6.48 4.30
N ARG A 48 1.01 6.18 5.54
CA ARG A 48 1.22 7.18 6.60
C ARG A 48 2.59 7.87 6.53
N HIS A 49 3.55 7.33 5.80
CA HIS A 49 4.88 7.91 5.67
C HIS A 49 4.81 9.35 5.17
N ALA A 50 5.36 10.30 5.92
CA ALA A 50 5.48 11.69 5.50
C ALA A 50 6.75 11.82 4.64
N PRO A 51 6.65 12.02 3.32
CA PRO A 51 7.83 12.12 2.47
C PRO A 51 8.65 13.35 2.83
N SER A 52 9.96 13.18 2.92
CA SER A 52 10.88 14.24 3.36
C SER A 52 11.39 15.09 2.21
N ASP A 53 11.39 14.56 0.99
CA ASP A 53 11.87 15.23 -0.22
C ASP A 53 10.96 14.94 -1.45
N PRO A 54 11.13 15.69 -2.55
CA PRO A 54 10.33 15.50 -3.76
C PRO A 54 10.45 14.09 -4.38
N GLY A 55 11.60 13.45 -4.29
CA GLY A 55 11.82 12.09 -4.81
C GLY A 55 11.04 11.05 -4.01
N GLU A 56 11.08 11.12 -2.67
CA GLU A 56 10.25 10.28 -1.81
C GLU A 56 8.75 10.53 -2.04
N ARG A 57 8.36 11.80 -2.24
CA ARG A 57 6.96 12.14 -2.53
C ARG A 57 6.49 11.49 -3.82
N ASP A 58 7.29 11.58 -4.88
CA ASP A 58 6.95 11.02 -6.19
C ASP A 58 6.92 9.48 -6.13
N GLN A 59 7.85 8.85 -5.40
CA GLN A 59 7.83 7.42 -5.13
C GLN A 59 6.56 7.00 -4.37
N LYS A 60 6.14 7.76 -3.35
CA LYS A 60 4.90 7.49 -2.61
C LYS A 60 3.68 7.58 -3.52
N LEU A 61 3.62 8.60 -4.38
CA LEU A 61 2.53 8.79 -5.33
C LEU A 61 2.43 7.61 -6.30
N LEU A 62 3.56 7.15 -6.86
CA LEU A 62 3.60 5.98 -7.74
C LEU A 62 3.10 4.73 -7.05
N TYR A 63 3.54 4.49 -5.80
CA TYR A 63 3.08 3.36 -5.02
C TYR A 63 1.55 3.38 -4.80
N VAL A 64 1.01 4.51 -4.34
CA VAL A 64 -0.43 4.66 -4.08
C VAL A 64 -1.24 4.54 -5.38
N ALA A 65 -0.77 5.14 -6.48
CA ALA A 65 -1.42 5.02 -7.79
C ALA A 65 -1.44 3.57 -8.27
N GLY A 66 -0.31 2.86 -8.19
CA GLY A 66 -0.22 1.44 -8.53
C GLY A 66 -1.17 0.58 -7.68
N TYR A 67 -1.23 0.83 -6.37
CA TYR A 67 -2.17 0.15 -5.48
C TYR A 67 -3.63 0.42 -5.86
N LEU A 68 -4.00 1.67 -6.16
CA LEU A 68 -5.37 2.03 -6.59
C LEU A 68 -5.75 1.39 -7.92
N ILE A 69 -4.82 1.27 -8.86
CA ILE A 69 -5.03 0.59 -10.14
C ILE A 69 -5.25 -0.91 -9.90
N ALA A 70 -4.39 -1.56 -9.13
CA ALA A 70 -4.51 -2.98 -8.79
C ALA A 70 -5.80 -3.29 -8.00
N SER A 71 -6.16 -2.43 -7.04
CA SER A 71 -7.36 -2.60 -6.21
C SER A 71 -8.67 -2.22 -6.91
N LYS A 72 -8.64 -1.48 -8.03
CA LYS A 72 -9.84 -1.25 -8.85
C LYS A 72 -10.46 -2.53 -9.43
N GLY A 73 -9.73 -3.65 -9.46
CA GLY A 73 -10.28 -4.99 -9.71
C GLY A 73 -11.04 -5.61 -8.51
N SER A 74 -10.77 -5.15 -7.28
CA SER A 74 -11.40 -5.68 -6.03
C SER A 74 -12.39 -4.71 -5.38
N LEU A 75 -12.47 -3.45 -5.82
CA LEU A 75 -13.54 -2.53 -5.46
C LEU A 75 -14.86 -3.10 -6.00
N LYS A 76 -15.56 -3.90 -5.19
CA LYS A 76 -16.97 -4.25 -5.43
C LYS A 76 -17.68 -2.97 -5.84
N ARG A 77 -18.33 -2.98 -7.01
CA ARG A 77 -19.29 -1.97 -7.48
C ARG A 77 -20.43 -1.82 -6.46
N LYS A 78 -20.19 -1.25 -5.30
CA LYS A 78 -21.24 -0.81 -4.39
C LYS A 78 -21.22 0.71 -4.40
N ARG A 79 -22.00 1.22 -5.37
CA ARG A 79 -22.53 2.60 -5.45
C ARG A 79 -21.50 3.73 -5.56
N CYS A 80 -21.01 3.94 -6.79
CA CYS A 80 -20.80 5.30 -7.30
C CYS A 80 -22.07 5.78 -8.05
N ALA A 81 -23.25 5.62 -7.45
CA ALA A 81 -24.54 5.97 -8.06
C ALA A 81 -25.15 7.25 -7.45
N LYS A 82 -24.32 8.19 -6.97
CA LYS A 82 -24.78 9.47 -6.41
C LYS A 82 -23.94 10.69 -6.79
N TYR A 83 -23.31 10.66 -7.96
CA TYR A 83 -22.83 11.88 -8.59
C TYR A 83 -23.33 11.90 -10.02
N THR A 84 -24.60 12.27 -10.19
CA THR A 84 -25.11 12.83 -11.44
C THR A 84 -24.37 14.15 -11.68
N PRO A 85 -23.77 14.38 -12.86
CA PRO A 85 -23.32 15.72 -13.20
C PRO A 85 -24.56 16.60 -13.40
N LEU A 86 -24.75 17.59 -12.52
CA LEU A 86 -25.56 18.76 -12.80
C LEU A 86 -24.81 19.61 -13.82
N ALA A 87 -24.85 19.22 -15.09
CA ALA A 87 -24.55 20.09 -16.23
C ALA A 87 -24.89 19.38 -17.54
N ALA A 88 -26.11 19.55 -18.02
CA ALA A 88 -26.41 19.61 -19.45
C ALA A 88 -27.73 20.38 -19.64
N SER A 89 -27.58 21.62 -20.11
CA SER A 89 -28.51 22.47 -20.88
C SER A 89 -29.84 22.87 -20.26
#